data_AF-A0A2H5B556-F1
#
_entry.id   AF-A0A2H5B556-F1
#
_cell.length_a   1.000
_cell.length_b   1.000
_cell.length_c   1.000
_cell.angle_alpha   90.00
_cell.angle_beta   90.00
_cell.angle_gamma   90.00
#
_symmetry.space_group_name_H-M   'P 1'
#
loop_
_entity.id
_entity.type
_entity.pdbx_description
1 polymer ?
#
loop_
_entity_poly.entity_id
_entity_poly.type
_entity_poly.pdbx_seq_one_letter_code
_entity_poly.pdbx_strand_id
1 'polypeptide(L)'
;MMIDMSSPQPSPPSTAATGPEGRRGFLTSPGQPVENRRQLVVKLAWMSIWMLYLLYPLADLTSGEHSTGAVVAGSIALGGFLLTYLALIAFRSVKPADWPGGYLIVGFLLAVALGTAFGLGQAWLTLFTYCSVCAGVVLPARYGMPGVLAVTALAAATGFLIRADGVTMVSIVLPCFLGGLAMTGLQRLIVTMKELREARAAVAHLAAAEERLRLARDLHDLLGHSLSLITLKSELAGRLMDQSQDEAARAQVADIEKVARQSLVDVREAVGGYRRPTLPVELAAARTALSAAQVTLDADPAVADGRPGLGGEETGALAWALREAVTNIVRHGEGATVCHVHLDETWEGDGERYAVLEVSDNGRGPGKSGPGNGLSGLGERLALVGGRLETGPGPRGKGFKLRALVPLRTVSGA
;
A
#
# COMPACT_ATOMS: atom_id res chain seq x y z
N MET A 1 44.16 25.98 1.14
CA MET A 1 43.49 26.12 -0.18
C MET A 1 42.14 25.45 -0.05
N MET A 2 41.12 26.24 0.31
CA MET A 2 39.73 25.81 0.43
C MET A 2 39.17 25.60 -0.98
N ILE A 3 38.49 24.47 -1.22
CA ILE A 3 37.65 24.28 -2.40
C ILE A 3 36.25 23.96 -1.89
N ASP A 4 35.39 24.95 -2.10
CA ASP A 4 33.94 24.93 -2.00
C ASP A 4 33.36 24.04 -3.10
N MET A 5 32.50 23.07 -2.73
CA MET A 5 31.63 22.35 -3.66
C MET A 5 30.20 22.36 -3.12
N SER A 6 29.62 23.55 -3.07
CA SER A 6 28.19 23.75 -2.87
C SER A 6 27.48 23.83 -4.24
N SER A 7 26.99 22.70 -4.74
CA SER A 7 25.99 22.68 -5.82
C SER A 7 24.99 21.53 -5.59
N PRO A 8 23.69 21.80 -5.45
CA PRO A 8 22.68 20.77 -5.23
C PRO A 8 22.38 20.05 -6.54
N GLN A 9 22.52 18.71 -6.56
CA GLN A 9 22.07 17.88 -7.67
C GLN A 9 20.53 17.87 -7.75
N PRO A 10 19.95 17.88 -8.97
CA PRO A 10 18.50 17.77 -9.14
C PRO A 10 18.03 16.33 -8.86
N SER A 11 16.98 16.20 -8.06
CA SER A 11 16.31 14.94 -7.76
C SER A 11 15.81 14.25 -9.04
N PRO A 12 15.93 12.93 -9.18
CA PRO A 12 15.35 12.23 -10.33
C PRO A 12 13.81 12.25 -10.26
N PRO A 13 13.11 12.23 -11.41
CA PRO A 13 11.66 12.22 -11.45
C PRO A 13 11.12 10.94 -10.79
N SER A 14 10.23 11.13 -9.82
CA SER A 14 9.44 10.08 -9.18
C SER A 14 8.62 9.32 -10.24
N THR A 15 9.14 8.19 -10.71
CA THR A 15 8.34 7.19 -11.43
C THR A 15 7.34 6.58 -10.46
N ALA A 16 6.09 7.02 -10.60
CA ALA A 16 4.95 6.47 -9.88
C ALA A 16 4.87 4.95 -10.10
N ALA A 17 5.11 4.18 -9.03
CA ALA A 17 4.82 2.76 -8.99
C ALA A 17 3.29 2.57 -9.07
N THR A 18 2.82 2.13 -10.24
CA THR A 18 1.44 1.70 -10.45
C THR A 18 1.24 0.31 -9.84
N GLY A 19 0.88 0.27 -8.55
CA GLY A 19 0.33 -0.92 -7.89
C GLY A 19 -1.18 -1.07 -8.16
N PRO A 20 -1.74 -2.29 -8.10
CA PRO A 20 -3.12 -2.59 -8.50
C PRO A 20 -4.20 -2.24 -7.46
N GLU A 21 -3.94 -1.34 -6.50
CA GLU A 21 -4.93 -0.90 -5.49
C GLU A 21 -5.66 0.39 -5.89
N GLY A 22 -6.12 0.44 -7.14
CA GLY A 22 -6.85 1.55 -7.73
C GLY A 22 -8.33 1.62 -7.34
N ARG A 23 -8.72 1.34 -6.09
CA ARG A 23 -10.07 1.74 -5.61
C ARG A 23 -10.04 3.22 -5.25
N ARG A 24 -9.99 4.07 -6.29
CA ARG A 24 -10.13 5.52 -6.20
C ARG A 24 -11.51 5.83 -5.64
N GLY A 25 -11.55 6.23 -4.37
CA GLY A 25 -12.77 6.64 -3.69
C GLY A 25 -13.55 7.69 -4.50
N PHE A 26 -14.85 7.47 -4.62
CA PHE A 26 -15.84 8.27 -5.34
C PHE A 26 -15.92 9.74 -4.85
N LEU A 27 -15.39 10.01 -3.65
CA LEU A 27 -15.41 11.31 -3.01
C LEU A 27 -14.07 12.00 -3.24
N THR A 28 -14.05 12.97 -4.16
CA THR A 28 -13.03 14.02 -4.13
C THR A 28 -13.08 14.68 -2.77
N SER A 29 -12.08 14.44 -1.91
CA SER A 29 -11.86 15.29 -0.73
C SER A 29 -11.81 16.73 -1.23
N PRO A 30 -12.67 17.63 -0.74
CA PRO A 30 -12.66 19.00 -1.23
C PRO A 30 -11.31 19.65 -0.88
N GLY A 31 -10.94 20.77 -1.50
CA GLY A 31 -9.63 21.41 -1.23
C GLY A 31 -8.36 20.73 -1.79
N GLN A 32 -8.44 19.54 -2.41
CA GLN A 32 -7.33 19.04 -3.26
C GLN A 32 -7.29 19.83 -4.60
N PRO A 33 -6.09 20.12 -5.13
CA PRO A 33 -5.94 20.61 -6.50
C PRO A 33 -6.61 19.65 -7.47
N VAL A 34 -7.22 20.20 -8.53
CA VAL A 34 -7.96 19.39 -9.51
C VAL A 34 -6.94 18.68 -10.38
N GLU A 35 -6.70 17.40 -10.11
CA GLU A 35 -5.74 16.61 -10.90
C GLU A 35 -6.39 16.04 -12.18
N ASN A 36 -7.72 15.95 -12.23
CA ASN A 36 -8.45 15.31 -13.33
C ASN A 36 -9.72 16.07 -13.74
N ARG A 37 -10.04 16.05 -15.05
CA ARG A 37 -11.28 16.61 -15.64
C ARG A 37 -12.56 16.16 -14.91
N ARG A 38 -12.60 14.92 -14.41
CA ARG A 38 -13.73 14.38 -13.64
C ARG A 38 -13.92 15.05 -12.27
N GLN A 39 -12.84 15.44 -11.60
CA GLN A 39 -12.92 16.15 -10.31
C GLN A 39 -13.38 17.60 -10.47
N LEU A 40 -13.04 18.22 -11.60
CA LEU A 40 -13.59 19.52 -12.01
C LEU A 40 -15.11 19.43 -12.18
N VAL A 41 -15.59 18.37 -12.85
CA VAL A 41 -17.02 18.12 -13.05
C VAL A 41 -17.77 17.91 -11.73
N VAL A 42 -17.21 17.16 -10.77
CA VAL A 42 -17.83 16.99 -9.44
C VAL A 42 -17.87 18.32 -8.67
N LYS A 43 -16.79 19.11 -8.69
CA LYS A 43 -16.79 20.46 -8.11
C LYS A 43 -17.85 21.36 -8.77
N LEU A 44 -17.96 21.35 -10.11
CA LEU A 44 -18.96 22.10 -10.87
C LEU A 44 -20.40 21.62 -10.58
N ALA A 45 -20.60 20.32 -10.41
CA ALA A 45 -21.90 19.75 -10.04
C ALA A 45 -22.31 20.10 -8.60
N TRP A 46 -21.36 20.22 -7.67
CA TRP A 46 -21.66 20.74 -6.32
C TRP A 46 -21.97 22.25 -6.36
N MET A 47 -21.34 22.98 -7.28
CA MET A 47 -21.57 24.41 -7.48
C MET A 47 -22.92 24.72 -8.16
N SER A 48 -23.45 23.82 -9.00
CA SER A 48 -24.74 24.04 -9.67
C SER A 48 -25.91 24.11 -8.70
N ILE A 49 -25.81 23.45 -7.54
CA ILE A 49 -26.79 23.56 -6.44
C ILE A 49 -26.91 25.02 -5.99
N TRP A 50 -25.79 25.73 -5.90
CA TRP A 50 -25.78 27.13 -5.46
C TRP A 50 -26.29 28.07 -6.55
N MET A 51 -26.05 27.78 -7.84
CA MET A 51 -26.52 28.60 -8.97
C MET A 51 -28.04 28.84 -8.99
N LEU A 52 -28.84 27.96 -8.37
CA LEU A 52 -30.28 28.16 -8.20
C LEU A 52 -30.60 29.50 -7.49
N TYR A 53 -29.75 29.95 -6.56
CA TYR A 53 -29.93 31.22 -5.86
C TYR A 53 -29.74 32.44 -6.75
N LEU A 54 -29.03 32.32 -7.90
CA LEU A 54 -28.91 33.43 -8.86
C LEU A 54 -30.22 33.72 -9.58
N LEU A 55 -31.19 32.81 -9.52
CA LEU A 55 -32.50 33.02 -10.14
C LEU A 55 -33.24 34.21 -9.54
N TYR A 56 -33.02 34.51 -8.25
CA TYR A 56 -33.63 35.66 -7.56
C TYR A 56 -33.19 37.01 -8.14
N PRO A 57 -31.88 37.37 -8.12
CA PRO A 57 -31.43 38.64 -8.71
C PRO A 57 -31.64 38.69 -10.22
N LEU A 58 -31.59 37.55 -10.92
CA LEU A 58 -31.88 37.51 -12.35
C LEU A 58 -33.36 37.82 -12.64
N ALA A 59 -34.28 37.21 -11.88
CA ALA A 59 -35.71 37.48 -12.01
C ALA A 59 -36.04 38.95 -11.70
N ASP A 60 -35.43 39.51 -10.65
CA ASP A 60 -35.53 40.91 -10.27
C ASP A 60 -35.05 41.87 -11.38
N LEU A 61 -33.92 41.59 -12.02
CA LEU A 61 -33.45 42.39 -13.16
C LEU A 61 -34.40 42.34 -14.37
N THR A 62 -35.13 41.23 -14.54
CA THR A 62 -36.07 41.04 -15.66
C THR A 62 -37.52 41.42 -15.33
N SER A 63 -37.83 41.84 -14.10
CA SER A 63 -39.20 42.17 -13.67
C SER A 63 -39.76 43.40 -14.37
N GLY A 64 -38.88 44.28 -14.90
CA GLY A 64 -39.24 45.56 -15.49
C GLY A 64 -39.48 46.67 -14.46
N GLU A 65 -39.26 46.41 -13.18
CA GLU A 65 -39.49 47.38 -12.08
C GLU A 65 -38.33 48.39 -11.92
N HIS A 66 -37.18 48.11 -12.52
CA HIS A 66 -35.95 48.90 -12.37
C HIS A 66 -35.70 49.83 -13.57
N SER A 67 -35.07 50.98 -13.31
CA SER A 67 -34.60 51.86 -14.40
C SER A 67 -33.52 51.16 -15.26
N THR A 68 -33.39 51.55 -16.53
CA THR A 68 -32.38 50.98 -17.43
C THR A 68 -30.96 51.07 -16.87
N GLY A 69 -30.63 52.17 -16.18
CA GLY A 69 -29.34 52.34 -15.51
C GLY A 69 -29.13 51.35 -14.37
N ALA A 70 -30.15 51.11 -13.55
CA ALA A 70 -30.11 50.14 -12.46
C ALA A 70 -29.97 48.70 -12.98
N VAL A 71 -30.65 48.36 -14.08
CA VAL A 71 -30.53 47.04 -14.73
C VAL A 71 -29.11 46.80 -15.27
N VAL A 72 -28.51 47.80 -15.93
CA VAL A 72 -27.13 47.69 -16.43
C VAL A 72 -26.14 47.57 -15.27
N ALA A 73 -26.26 48.41 -14.25
CA ALA A 73 -25.39 48.37 -13.08
C ALA A 73 -25.50 47.04 -12.31
N GLY A 74 -26.72 46.55 -12.10
CA GLY A 74 -26.98 45.26 -11.47
C GLY A 74 -26.42 44.09 -12.29
N SER A 75 -26.58 44.11 -13.61
CA SER A 75 -26.04 43.08 -14.50
C SER A 75 -24.50 43.03 -14.45
N ILE A 76 -23.84 44.19 -14.44
CA ILE A 76 -22.37 44.29 -14.29
C ILE A 76 -21.93 43.79 -12.91
N ALA A 77 -22.63 44.18 -11.84
CA ALA A 77 -22.33 43.74 -10.49
C ALA A 77 -22.47 42.22 -10.34
N LEU A 78 -23.55 41.64 -10.88
CA LEU A 78 -23.81 40.21 -10.85
C LEU A 78 -22.77 39.41 -11.65
N GLY A 79 -22.43 39.87 -12.86
CA GLY A 79 -21.40 39.25 -13.70
C GLY A 79 -20.02 39.32 -13.05
N GLY A 80 -19.65 40.48 -12.49
CA GLY A 80 -18.40 40.67 -11.76
C GLY A 80 -18.32 39.82 -10.48
N PHE A 81 -19.43 39.73 -9.74
CA PHE A 81 -19.54 38.87 -8.57
C PHE A 81 -19.32 37.40 -8.94
N LEU A 82 -20.03 36.90 -9.95
CA LEU A 82 -19.93 35.50 -10.38
C LEU A 82 -18.52 35.16 -10.88
N LEU A 83 -17.93 36.03 -11.71
CA LEU A 83 -16.57 35.83 -12.22
C LEU A 83 -15.55 35.80 -11.07
N THR A 84 -15.70 36.70 -10.10
CA THR A 84 -14.81 36.77 -8.93
C THR A 84 -14.99 35.55 -8.02
N TYR A 85 -16.22 35.10 -7.80
CA TYR A 85 -16.53 33.89 -7.04
C TYR A 85 -15.92 32.65 -7.69
N LEU A 86 -16.11 32.47 -9.00
CA LEU A 86 -15.52 31.35 -9.75
C LEU A 86 -14.00 31.41 -9.76
N ALA A 87 -13.42 32.59 -9.94
CA ALA A 87 -11.98 32.80 -9.87
C ALA A 87 -11.42 32.42 -8.50
N LEU A 88 -12.08 32.83 -7.40
CA LEU A 88 -11.68 32.48 -6.04
C LEU A 88 -11.61 30.96 -5.86
N ILE A 89 -12.66 30.23 -6.28
CA ILE A 89 -12.72 28.78 -6.15
C ILE A 89 -11.65 28.09 -7.00
N ALA A 90 -11.44 28.56 -8.24
CA ALA A 90 -10.41 28.05 -9.12
C ALA A 90 -9.01 28.26 -8.54
N PHE A 91 -8.68 29.48 -8.11
CA PHE A 91 -7.37 29.80 -7.53
C PHE A 91 -7.16 29.14 -6.17
N ARG A 92 -8.20 28.99 -5.34
CA ARG A 92 -8.11 28.30 -4.05
C ARG A 92 -7.69 26.83 -4.18
N SER A 93 -7.93 26.22 -5.34
CA SER A 93 -7.46 24.85 -5.61
C SER A 93 -5.95 24.76 -5.85
N VAL A 94 -5.29 25.87 -6.21
CA VAL A 94 -3.86 25.92 -6.54
C VAL A 94 -3.04 26.66 -5.48
N LYS A 95 -3.65 27.65 -4.82
CA LYS A 95 -3.00 28.52 -3.83
C LYS A 95 -3.05 27.92 -2.42
N PRO A 96 -2.03 28.20 -1.58
CA PRO A 96 -1.99 27.72 -0.20
C PRO A 96 -3.11 28.35 0.64
N ALA A 97 -3.45 27.70 1.75
CA ALA A 97 -4.63 28.04 2.58
C ALA A 97 -4.55 29.41 3.26
N ASP A 98 -3.36 29.97 3.39
CA ASP A 98 -3.02 31.25 4.02
C ASP A 98 -2.87 32.40 3.02
N TRP A 99 -3.21 32.20 1.75
CA TRP A 99 -3.06 33.22 0.72
C TRP A 99 -3.89 34.48 1.03
N PRO A 100 -3.24 35.65 1.26
CA PRO A 100 -3.92 36.85 1.74
C PRO A 100 -4.90 37.45 0.73
N GLY A 101 -4.73 37.16 -0.57
CA GLY A 101 -5.64 37.61 -1.62
C GLY A 101 -7.05 37.05 -1.47
N GLY A 102 -7.22 35.89 -0.80
CA GLY A 102 -8.53 35.34 -0.53
C GLY A 102 -9.40 36.25 0.33
N TYR A 103 -8.81 36.91 1.34
CA TYR A 103 -9.55 37.82 2.23
C TYR A 103 -10.03 39.07 1.49
N LEU A 104 -9.19 39.62 0.62
CA LEU A 104 -9.55 40.78 -0.23
C LEU A 104 -10.71 40.43 -1.16
N ILE A 105 -10.70 39.23 -1.74
CA ILE A 105 -11.77 38.77 -2.61
C ILE A 105 -13.08 38.58 -1.83
N VAL A 106 -13.04 37.96 -0.65
CA VAL A 106 -14.24 37.81 0.21
C VAL A 106 -14.78 39.20 0.60
N GLY A 107 -13.91 40.15 0.96
CA GLY A 107 -14.31 41.52 1.26
C GLY A 107 -14.96 42.22 0.07
N PHE A 108 -14.41 42.05 -1.14
CA PHE A 108 -15.01 42.57 -2.37
C PHE A 108 -16.39 41.98 -2.66
N LEU A 109 -16.52 40.64 -2.58
CA LEU A 109 -17.81 39.96 -2.77
C LEU A 109 -18.85 40.48 -1.77
N LEU A 110 -18.46 40.67 -0.51
CA LEU A 110 -19.33 41.20 0.54
C LEU A 110 -19.74 42.66 0.26
N ALA A 111 -18.83 43.49 -0.22
CA ALA A 111 -19.12 44.87 -0.59
C ALA A 111 -20.10 44.95 -1.77
N VAL A 112 -19.94 44.09 -2.77
CA VAL A 112 -20.89 43.98 -3.89
C VAL A 112 -22.26 43.53 -3.38
N ALA A 113 -22.32 42.48 -2.55
CA ALA A 113 -23.57 41.98 -1.98
C ALA A 113 -24.33 43.05 -1.17
N LEU A 114 -23.61 43.82 -0.34
CA LEU A 114 -24.17 44.96 0.40
C LEU A 114 -24.69 46.05 -0.54
N GLY A 115 -23.87 46.49 -1.49
CA GLY A 115 -24.23 47.56 -2.43
C GLY A 115 -25.48 47.21 -3.25
N THR A 116 -25.56 45.97 -3.73
CA THR A 116 -26.73 45.51 -4.50
C THR A 116 -27.96 45.31 -3.61
N ALA A 117 -27.81 44.83 -2.37
CA ALA A 117 -28.95 44.66 -1.46
C ALA A 117 -29.61 46.00 -1.08
N PHE A 118 -28.81 47.04 -0.83
CA PHE A 118 -29.34 48.38 -0.55
C PHE A 118 -29.83 49.11 -1.82
N GLY A 119 -29.19 48.88 -2.97
CA GLY A 119 -29.51 49.57 -4.21
C GLY A 119 -30.67 48.97 -5.00
N LEU A 120 -30.81 47.64 -4.98
CA LEU A 120 -31.74 46.88 -5.83
C LEU A 120 -32.74 46.04 -5.03
N GLY A 121 -32.53 45.91 -3.71
CA GLY A 121 -33.53 45.35 -2.80
C GLY A 121 -33.30 43.88 -2.43
N GLN A 122 -34.36 43.25 -1.93
CA GLN A 122 -34.27 41.99 -1.18
C GLN A 122 -33.84 40.76 -2.00
N ALA A 123 -34.06 40.74 -3.31
CA ALA A 123 -33.65 39.63 -4.18
C ALA A 123 -32.12 39.40 -4.15
N TRP A 124 -31.36 40.47 -3.88
CA TRP A 124 -29.90 40.49 -3.89
C TRP A 124 -29.26 40.01 -2.58
N LEU A 125 -30.06 39.82 -1.52
CA LEU A 125 -29.61 39.23 -0.26
C LEU A 125 -29.08 37.80 -0.45
N THR A 126 -29.48 37.11 -1.52
CA THR A 126 -28.99 35.78 -1.89
C THR A 126 -27.48 35.72 -2.11
N LEU A 127 -26.84 36.85 -2.48
CA LEU A 127 -25.38 36.93 -2.66
C LEU A 127 -24.61 36.71 -1.34
N PHE A 128 -25.23 36.97 -0.18
CA PHE A 128 -24.62 36.68 1.12
C PHE A 128 -24.40 35.19 1.35
N THR A 129 -25.23 34.32 0.77
CA THR A 129 -25.05 32.86 0.86
C THR A 129 -23.72 32.42 0.24
N TYR A 130 -23.36 33.03 -0.89
CA TYR A 130 -22.06 32.80 -1.53
C TYR A 130 -20.91 33.36 -0.71
N CYS A 131 -21.08 34.54 -0.11
CA CYS A 131 -20.08 35.14 0.77
C CYS A 131 -19.81 34.26 1.99
N SER A 132 -20.86 33.66 2.58
CA SER A 132 -20.76 32.75 3.71
C SER A 132 -20.04 31.45 3.36
N VAL A 133 -20.37 30.87 2.20
CA VAL A 133 -19.64 29.72 1.63
C VAL A 133 -18.17 30.06 1.42
N CYS A 134 -17.86 31.23 0.85
CA CYS A 134 -16.48 31.66 0.63
C CYS A 134 -15.74 31.89 1.95
N ALA A 135 -16.39 32.49 2.94
CA ALA A 135 -15.85 32.63 4.29
C ALA A 135 -15.50 31.26 4.88
N GLY A 136 -16.39 30.27 4.75
CA GLY A 136 -16.18 28.90 5.21
C GLY A 136 -15.07 28.12 4.47
N VAL A 137 -14.62 28.58 3.30
CA VAL A 137 -13.56 27.95 2.46
C VAL A 137 -12.20 28.65 2.59
N VAL A 138 -12.22 29.97 2.76
CA VAL A 138 -11.04 30.83 2.73
C VAL A 138 -10.51 31.08 4.14
N LEU A 139 -11.38 31.23 5.14
CA LEU A 139 -10.93 31.54 6.49
C LEU A 139 -10.19 30.34 7.12
N PRO A 140 -9.16 30.61 7.94
CA PRO A 140 -8.54 29.58 8.77
C PRO A 140 -9.58 28.89 9.67
N ALA A 141 -9.37 27.61 10.02
CA ALA A 141 -10.34 26.81 10.78
C ALA A 141 -10.80 27.45 12.11
N ARG A 142 -9.93 28.28 12.73
CA ARG A 142 -10.22 29.08 13.93
C ARG A 142 -11.22 30.23 13.69
N TYR A 143 -11.24 30.79 12.48
CA TYR A 143 -12.09 31.92 12.10
C TYR A 143 -13.23 31.54 11.16
N GLY A 144 -13.29 30.30 10.65
CA GLY A 144 -14.35 29.82 9.76
C GLY A 144 -15.75 30.05 10.34
N MET A 145 -16.06 29.49 11.51
CA MET A 145 -17.38 29.69 12.14
C MET A 145 -17.66 31.14 12.56
N PRO A 146 -16.74 31.86 13.23
CA PRO A 146 -16.94 33.28 13.51
C PRO A 146 -17.23 34.12 12.25
N GLY A 147 -16.54 33.84 11.14
CA GLY A 147 -16.75 34.52 9.87
C GLY A 147 -18.09 34.18 9.22
N VAL A 148 -18.49 32.90 9.21
CA VAL A 148 -19.82 32.47 8.75
C VAL A 148 -20.91 33.16 9.56
N LEU A 149 -20.80 33.15 10.89
CA LEU A 149 -21.75 33.83 11.78
C LEU A 149 -21.79 35.33 11.52
N ALA A 150 -20.64 35.98 11.31
CA ALA A 150 -20.58 37.41 10.99
C ALA A 150 -21.27 37.73 9.66
N VAL A 151 -21.04 36.93 8.61
CA VAL A 151 -21.68 37.12 7.29
C VAL A 151 -23.19 36.84 7.38
N THR A 152 -23.61 35.81 8.10
CA THR A 152 -25.04 35.51 8.33
C THR A 152 -25.72 36.63 9.12
N ALA A 153 -25.09 37.13 10.19
CA ALA A 153 -25.62 38.24 10.98
C ALA A 153 -25.73 39.51 10.13
N LEU A 154 -24.74 39.77 9.28
CA LEU A 154 -24.77 40.91 8.36
C LEU A 154 -25.88 40.77 7.32
N ALA A 155 -26.11 39.56 6.78
CA ALA A 155 -27.22 39.30 5.87
C ALA A 155 -28.58 39.56 6.53
N ALA A 156 -28.76 39.08 7.78
CA ALA A 156 -29.98 39.31 8.56
C ALA A 156 -30.19 40.79 8.89
N ALA A 157 -29.13 41.50 9.31
CA ALA A 157 -29.18 42.93 9.60
C ALA A 157 -29.52 43.74 8.34
N THR A 158 -28.90 43.41 7.21
CA THR A 158 -29.18 44.07 5.92
C THR A 158 -30.64 43.85 5.52
N GLY A 159 -31.13 42.61 5.61
CA GLY A 159 -32.53 42.29 5.32
C GLY A 159 -33.53 43.01 6.22
N PHE A 160 -33.23 43.13 7.51
CA PHE A 160 -34.04 43.90 8.44
C PHE A 160 -34.08 45.39 8.06
N LEU A 161 -32.93 45.98 7.73
CA LEU A 161 -32.81 47.40 7.35
C LEU A 161 -33.58 47.74 6.06
N ILE A 162 -33.56 46.84 5.07
CA ILE A 162 -34.32 47.03 3.82
C ILE A 162 -35.79 46.57 3.94
N ARG A 163 -36.24 46.16 5.14
CA ARG A 163 -37.59 45.66 5.42
C ARG A 163 -38.00 44.48 4.52
N ALA A 164 -37.07 43.55 4.31
CA ALA A 164 -37.34 42.31 3.59
C ALA A 164 -38.46 41.52 4.25
N ASP A 165 -39.26 40.81 3.44
CA ASP A 165 -40.35 40.00 3.98
C ASP A 165 -39.82 38.79 4.77
N GLY A 166 -40.64 38.28 5.71
CA GLY A 166 -40.24 37.20 6.60
C GLY A 166 -39.89 35.88 5.88
N VAL A 167 -40.54 35.61 4.74
CA VAL A 167 -40.29 34.39 3.96
C VAL A 167 -38.93 34.50 3.27
N THR A 168 -38.62 35.64 2.68
CA THR A 168 -37.31 35.96 2.09
C THR A 168 -36.20 35.91 3.15
N MET A 169 -36.46 36.40 4.36
CA MET A 169 -35.50 36.31 5.45
C MET A 169 -35.15 34.87 5.82
N VAL A 170 -36.14 34.01 6.02
CA VAL A 170 -35.89 32.58 6.33
C VAL A 170 -35.20 31.88 5.17
N SER A 171 -35.65 32.14 3.93
CA SER A 171 -35.13 31.50 2.71
C SER A 171 -33.68 31.86 2.38
N ILE A 172 -33.15 32.94 2.97
CA ILE A 172 -31.78 33.40 2.73
C ILE A 172 -30.87 33.18 3.94
N VAL A 173 -31.32 33.55 5.14
CA VAL A 173 -30.50 33.46 6.35
C VAL A 173 -30.18 31.99 6.68
N LEU A 174 -31.15 31.09 6.54
CA LEU A 174 -30.94 29.68 6.84
C LEU A 174 -29.94 29.03 5.87
N PRO A 175 -30.07 29.13 4.52
CA PRO A 175 -29.06 28.60 3.61
C PRO A 175 -27.71 29.31 3.70
N CYS A 176 -27.69 30.61 4.00
CA CYS A 176 -26.45 31.35 4.25
C CYS A 176 -25.67 30.74 5.42
N PHE A 177 -26.35 30.45 6.53
CA PHE A 177 -25.73 29.79 7.68
C PHE A 177 -25.32 28.34 7.37
N LEU A 178 -26.26 27.53 6.85
CA LEU A 178 -26.03 26.11 6.59
C LEU A 178 -24.94 25.88 5.54
N GLY A 179 -24.89 26.70 4.49
CA GLY A 179 -23.85 26.63 3.46
C GLY A 179 -22.46 26.94 4.00
N GLY A 180 -22.32 28.01 4.78
CA GLY A 180 -21.07 28.36 5.44
C GLY A 180 -20.61 27.30 6.45
N LEU A 181 -21.55 26.78 7.26
CA LEU A 181 -21.29 25.70 8.22
C LEU A 181 -20.83 24.42 7.52
N ALA A 182 -21.54 24.00 6.47
CA ALA A 182 -21.21 22.81 5.70
C ALA A 182 -19.80 22.93 5.11
N MET A 183 -19.44 24.07 4.52
CA MET A 183 -18.12 24.27 3.94
C MET A 183 -17.01 24.36 4.98
N THR A 184 -17.28 24.96 6.14
CA THR A 184 -16.34 24.96 7.27
C THR A 184 -16.08 23.54 7.78
N GLY A 185 -17.13 22.74 7.94
CA GLY A 185 -17.01 21.33 8.35
C GLY A 185 -16.25 20.50 7.32
N LEU A 186 -16.54 20.73 6.04
CA LEU A 186 -15.86 20.08 4.93
C LEU A 186 -14.36 20.40 4.92
N GLN A 187 -13.99 21.69 5.03
CA GLN A 187 -12.60 22.14 5.13
C GLN A 187 -11.86 21.47 6.29
N ARG A 188 -12.49 21.38 7.47
CA ARG A 188 -11.90 20.68 8.62
C ARG A 188 -11.67 19.21 8.33
N LEU A 189 -12.65 18.52 7.75
CA LEU A 189 -12.53 17.10 7.39
C LEU A 189 -11.34 16.85 6.45
N ILE A 190 -11.12 17.73 5.48
CA ILE A 190 -10.02 17.61 4.52
C ILE A 190 -8.66 17.79 5.20
N VAL A 191 -8.53 18.81 6.03
CA VAL A 191 -7.29 19.09 6.77
C VAL A 191 -6.96 17.92 7.68
N THR A 192 -7.93 17.45 8.47
CA THR A 192 -7.76 16.30 9.36
C THR A 192 -7.45 15.02 8.58
N MET A 193 -8.08 14.79 7.43
CA MET A 193 -7.77 13.62 6.60
C MET A 193 -6.36 13.68 6.03
N LYS A 194 -5.86 14.87 5.68
CA LYS A 194 -4.48 15.07 5.25
C LYS A 194 -3.50 14.78 6.39
N GLU A 195 -3.72 15.38 7.56
CA GLU A 195 -2.91 15.15 8.76
C GLU A 195 -2.89 13.66 9.14
N LEU A 196 -4.03 12.98 9.07
CA LEU A 196 -4.13 11.54 9.34
C LEU A 196 -3.31 10.71 8.35
N ARG A 197 -3.32 11.05 7.06
CA ARG A 197 -2.50 10.36 6.05
C ARG A 197 -1.02 10.56 6.29
N GLU A 198 -0.61 11.79 6.60
CA GLU A 198 0.79 12.11 6.93
C GLU A 198 1.24 11.38 8.19
N ALA A 199 0.41 11.37 9.24
CA ALA A 199 0.70 10.63 10.48
C ALA A 199 0.81 9.12 10.23
N ARG A 200 -0.09 8.52 9.43
CA ARG A 200 0.00 7.10 9.07
C ARG A 200 1.28 6.77 8.30
N ALA A 201 1.67 7.63 7.36
CA ALA A 201 2.92 7.45 6.62
C ALA A 201 4.14 7.52 7.55
N ALA A 202 4.14 8.46 8.51
CA ALA A 202 5.19 8.57 9.51
C ALA A 202 5.27 7.32 10.42
N VAL A 203 4.12 6.82 10.90
CA VAL A 203 4.05 5.59 11.70
C VAL A 203 4.57 4.38 10.92
N ALA A 204 4.16 4.22 9.66
CA ALA A 204 4.65 3.12 8.82
C ALA A 204 6.17 3.19 8.61
N HIS A 205 6.71 4.39 8.42
CA HIS A 205 8.16 4.60 8.27
C HIS A 205 8.92 4.25 9.55
N LEU A 206 8.41 4.69 10.71
CA LEU A 206 9.01 4.38 12.02
C LEU A 206 8.97 2.88 12.31
N ALA A 207 7.84 2.23 12.07
CA ALA A 207 7.70 0.78 12.26
C ALA A 207 8.70 0.00 11.38
N ALA A 208 8.86 0.39 10.11
CA ALA A 208 9.84 -0.23 9.22
C ALA A 208 11.30 0.02 9.66
N ALA A 209 11.60 1.17 10.25
CA ALA A 209 12.92 1.47 10.79
C ALA A 209 13.22 0.68 12.07
N GLU A 210 12.23 0.57 12.97
CA GLU A 210 12.33 -0.25 14.19
C GLU A 210 12.54 -1.73 13.85
N GLU A 211 11.80 -2.24 12.86
CA GLU A 211 11.97 -3.60 12.34
C GLU A 211 13.41 -3.83 11.83
N ARG A 212 13.95 -2.90 11.03
CA ARG A 212 15.32 -2.99 10.53
C ARG A 212 16.36 -2.99 11.65
N LEU A 213 16.16 -2.17 12.69
CA LEU A 213 17.05 -2.13 13.85
C LEU A 213 16.97 -3.43 14.66
N ARG A 214 15.77 -4.00 14.82
CA ARG A 214 15.60 -5.31 15.46
C ARG A 214 16.34 -6.40 14.67
N LEU A 215 16.09 -6.49 13.36
CA LEU A 215 16.78 -7.44 12.48
C LEU A 215 18.30 -7.27 12.53
N ALA A 216 18.81 -6.04 12.52
CA ALA A 216 20.25 -5.79 12.63
C ALA A 216 20.83 -6.33 13.95
N ARG A 217 20.10 -6.20 15.07
CA ARG A 217 20.50 -6.74 16.38
C ARG A 217 20.48 -8.27 16.38
N ASP A 218 19.39 -8.87 15.94
CA ASP A 218 19.26 -10.34 15.89
C ASP A 218 20.35 -10.97 15.01
N LEU A 219 20.65 -10.34 13.86
CA LEU A 219 21.75 -10.75 12.98
C LEU A 219 23.12 -10.57 13.65
N HIS A 220 23.33 -9.46 14.36
CA HIS A 220 24.58 -9.22 15.08
C HIS A 220 24.81 -10.27 16.18
N ASP A 221 23.77 -10.63 16.93
CA ASP A 221 23.87 -11.62 18.01
C ASP A 221 24.15 -13.04 17.46
N LEU A 222 23.43 -13.45 16.40
CA LEU A 222 23.63 -14.74 15.73
C LEU A 222 25.04 -14.87 15.12
N LEU A 223 25.47 -13.84 14.37
CA LEU A 223 26.79 -13.80 13.75
C LEU A 223 27.91 -13.69 14.79
N GLY A 224 27.73 -12.84 15.80
CA GLY A 224 28.71 -12.59 16.85
C GLY A 224 29.06 -13.86 17.63
N HIS A 225 28.05 -14.65 18.01
CA HIS A 225 28.27 -15.92 18.70
C HIS A 225 29.04 -16.93 17.84
N SER A 226 28.60 -17.08 16.59
CA SER A 226 29.20 -18.03 15.64
C SER A 226 30.65 -17.69 15.30
N LEU A 227 30.93 -16.43 15.00
CA LEU A 227 32.28 -15.95 14.68
C LEU A 227 33.23 -16.07 15.89
N SER A 228 32.73 -15.84 17.10
CA SER A 228 33.50 -16.05 18.33
C SER A 228 33.89 -17.52 18.52
N LEU A 229 32.94 -18.45 18.30
CA LEU A 229 33.22 -19.89 18.35
C LEU A 229 34.21 -20.33 17.28
N ILE A 230 34.07 -19.84 16.04
CA ILE A 230 35.01 -20.11 14.95
C ILE A 230 36.42 -19.63 15.34
N THR A 231 36.54 -18.43 15.91
CA THR A 231 37.83 -17.88 16.36
C THR A 231 38.46 -18.77 17.44
N LEU A 232 37.72 -19.11 18.49
CA LEU A 232 38.21 -19.97 19.58
C LEU A 232 38.61 -21.37 19.10
N LYS A 233 37.81 -21.99 18.22
CA LYS A 233 38.14 -23.30 17.64
C LYS A 233 39.35 -23.22 16.71
N SER A 234 39.53 -22.11 15.98
CA SER A 234 40.68 -21.90 15.11
C SER A 234 41.97 -21.75 15.92
N GLU A 235 41.93 -21.01 17.03
CA GLU A 235 43.06 -20.92 17.97
C GLU A 235 43.41 -22.28 18.58
N LEU A 236 42.40 -23.06 18.99
CA LEU A 236 42.61 -24.41 19.52
C LEU A 236 43.22 -25.34 18.46
N ALA A 237 42.71 -25.30 17.22
CA ALA A 237 43.27 -26.08 16.12
C ALA A 237 44.74 -25.76 15.89
N GLY A 238 45.12 -24.47 15.89
CA GLY A 238 46.52 -24.04 15.78
C GLY A 238 47.40 -24.59 16.90
N ARG A 239 46.96 -24.48 18.16
CA ARG A 239 47.69 -25.04 19.32
C ARG A 239 47.85 -26.56 19.24
N LEU A 240 46.85 -27.27 18.76
CA LEU A 240 46.90 -28.73 18.58
C LEU A 240 47.88 -29.13 17.47
N MET A 241 47.96 -28.35 16.39
CA MET A 241 48.97 -28.54 15.34
C MET A 241 50.39 -28.31 15.88
N ASP A 242 50.61 -27.25 16.67
CA ASP A 242 51.91 -26.98 17.31
C ASP A 242 52.34 -28.12 18.25
N GLN A 243 51.38 -28.83 18.84
CA GLN A 243 51.60 -30.00 19.71
C GLN A 243 51.68 -31.33 18.95
N SER A 244 51.71 -31.30 17.61
CA SER A 244 51.72 -32.50 16.75
C SER A 244 50.50 -33.42 16.94
N GLN A 245 49.35 -32.88 17.37
CA GLN A 245 48.08 -33.60 17.54
C GLN A 245 47.17 -33.44 16.31
N ASP A 246 47.67 -33.89 15.15
CA ASP A 246 47.06 -33.62 13.84
C ASP A 246 45.61 -34.11 13.71
N GLU A 247 45.28 -35.26 14.31
CA GLU A 247 43.93 -35.83 14.23
C GLU A 247 42.90 -34.98 15.00
N ALA A 248 43.27 -34.50 16.19
CA ALA A 248 42.43 -33.61 16.99
C ALA A 248 42.30 -32.22 16.33
N ALA A 249 43.38 -31.72 15.70
CA ALA A 249 43.33 -30.48 14.93
C ALA A 249 42.38 -30.58 13.73
N ARG A 250 42.43 -31.69 12.96
CA ARG A 250 41.50 -31.95 11.84
C ARG A 250 40.04 -31.99 12.29
N ALA A 251 39.76 -32.56 13.46
CA ALA A 251 38.41 -32.55 14.04
C ALA A 251 37.91 -31.13 14.34
N GLN A 252 38.77 -30.25 14.85
CA GLN A 252 38.39 -28.84 15.08
C GLN A 252 38.13 -28.09 13.76
N VAL A 253 38.91 -28.35 12.71
CA VAL A 253 38.69 -27.77 11.37
C VAL A 253 37.35 -28.21 10.79
N ALA A 254 37.00 -29.50 10.90
CA ALA A 254 35.69 -30.01 10.46
C ALA A 254 34.53 -29.37 11.24
N ASP A 255 34.69 -29.17 12.55
CA ASP A 255 33.71 -28.45 13.39
C ASP A 255 33.55 -26.98 12.98
N ILE A 256 34.65 -26.28 12.67
CA ILE A 256 34.62 -24.89 12.17
C ILE A 256 33.81 -24.82 10.87
N GLU A 257 34.06 -25.75 9.94
CA GLU A 257 33.32 -25.82 8.68
C GLU A 257 31.81 -26.02 8.92
N LYS A 258 31.45 -26.93 9.85
CA LYS A 258 30.06 -27.19 10.21
C LYS A 258 29.39 -25.95 10.81
N VAL A 259 30.05 -25.27 11.75
CA VAL A 259 29.54 -24.03 12.36
C VAL A 259 29.35 -22.95 11.30
N ALA A 260 30.34 -22.72 10.42
CA ALA A 260 30.25 -21.70 9.37
C ALA A 260 29.10 -21.98 8.38
N ARG A 261 28.90 -23.25 7.98
CA ARG A 261 27.78 -23.64 7.12
C ARG A 261 26.43 -23.42 7.81
N GLN A 262 26.31 -23.75 9.10
CA GLN A 262 25.09 -23.53 9.86
C GLN A 262 24.77 -22.05 10.02
N SER A 263 25.74 -21.21 10.37
CA SER A 263 25.53 -19.76 10.52
C SER A 263 25.08 -19.09 9.22
N LEU A 264 25.54 -19.57 8.06
CA LEU A 264 25.06 -19.10 6.76
C LEU A 264 23.59 -19.48 6.50
N VAL A 265 23.13 -20.62 7.01
CA VAL A 265 21.71 -21.01 6.96
C VAL A 265 20.90 -20.08 7.88
N ASP A 266 21.33 -19.91 9.13
CA ASP A 266 20.63 -19.08 10.12
C ASP A 266 20.49 -17.62 9.65
N VAL A 267 21.54 -17.04 9.05
CA VAL A 267 21.50 -15.69 8.46
C VAL A 267 20.55 -15.62 7.26
N ARG A 268 20.52 -16.65 6.41
CA ARG A 268 19.57 -16.69 5.27
C ARG A 268 18.13 -16.79 5.74
N GLU A 269 17.87 -17.53 6.82
CA GLU A 269 16.54 -17.61 7.43
C GLU A 269 16.13 -16.27 8.07
N ALA A 270 17.04 -15.59 8.75
CA ALA A 270 16.80 -14.30 9.39
C ALA A 270 16.63 -13.12 8.40
N VAL A 271 17.54 -12.97 7.42
CA VAL A 271 17.47 -11.90 6.39
C VAL A 271 16.39 -12.18 5.35
N GLY A 272 16.22 -13.45 5.00
CA GLY A 272 15.18 -13.89 4.07
C GLY A 272 13.77 -13.69 4.62
N GLY A 273 13.63 -13.37 5.92
CA GLY A 273 12.38 -13.05 6.58
C GLY A 273 11.34 -14.10 6.23
N TYR A 274 11.54 -15.36 6.64
CA TYR A 274 10.56 -16.41 6.34
C TYR A 274 10.15 -16.43 4.85
N ARG A 275 11.07 -16.19 3.90
CA ARG A 275 10.79 -16.51 2.48
C ARG A 275 10.62 -18.01 2.42
N ARG A 276 9.38 -18.43 2.62
CA ARG A 276 8.92 -19.80 2.43
C ARG A 276 9.35 -20.16 1.01
N PRO A 277 10.24 -21.15 0.82
CA PRO A 277 10.65 -21.53 -0.51
C PRO A 277 9.39 -21.84 -1.31
N THR A 278 9.32 -21.32 -2.52
CA THR A 278 8.18 -21.57 -3.42
C THR A 278 8.56 -22.65 -4.40
N LEU A 279 7.60 -23.47 -4.81
CA LEU A 279 7.83 -24.52 -5.81
C LEU A 279 8.50 -24.02 -7.09
N PRO A 280 8.13 -22.86 -7.68
CA PRO A 280 8.80 -22.36 -8.88
C PRO A 280 10.29 -22.02 -8.66
N VAL A 281 10.63 -21.45 -7.49
CA VAL A 281 12.02 -21.09 -7.15
C VAL A 281 12.86 -22.34 -6.96
N GLU A 282 12.32 -23.33 -6.22
CA GLU A 282 13.02 -24.60 -6.00
C GLU A 282 13.12 -25.43 -7.29
N LEU A 283 12.13 -25.36 -8.19
CA LEU A 283 12.20 -26.03 -9.48
C LEU A 283 13.29 -25.42 -10.39
N ALA A 284 13.47 -24.11 -10.36
CA ALA A 284 14.56 -23.45 -11.08
C ALA A 284 15.95 -23.85 -10.51
N ALA A 285 16.07 -23.94 -9.18
CA ALA A 285 17.28 -24.44 -8.53
C ALA A 285 17.54 -25.92 -8.87
N ALA A 286 16.49 -26.74 -8.86
CA ALA A 286 16.53 -28.16 -9.22
C ALA A 286 17.03 -28.36 -10.65
N ARG A 287 16.53 -27.58 -11.61
CA ARG A 287 16.98 -27.61 -13.01
C ARG A 287 18.49 -27.38 -13.12
N THR A 288 19.02 -26.42 -12.36
CA THR A 288 20.44 -26.10 -12.35
C THR A 288 21.27 -27.24 -11.76
N ALA A 289 20.84 -27.78 -10.62
CA ALA A 289 21.53 -28.87 -9.93
C ALA A 289 21.54 -30.17 -10.76
N LEU A 290 20.40 -30.55 -11.34
CA LEU A 290 20.27 -31.76 -12.17
C LEU A 290 21.06 -31.64 -13.47
N SER A 291 21.07 -30.46 -14.11
CA SER A 291 21.88 -30.23 -15.32
C SER A 291 23.38 -30.39 -15.04
N ALA A 292 23.86 -29.93 -13.88
CA ALA A 292 25.25 -30.12 -13.47
C ALA A 292 25.60 -31.60 -13.23
N ALA A 293 24.61 -32.41 -12.86
CA ALA A 293 24.73 -33.86 -12.72
C ALA A 293 24.40 -34.64 -14.02
N GLN A 294 24.20 -33.95 -15.14
CA GLN A 294 23.82 -34.54 -16.44
C GLN A 294 22.48 -35.32 -16.41
N VAL A 295 21.56 -34.94 -15.52
CA VAL A 295 20.20 -35.48 -15.40
C VAL A 295 19.20 -34.53 -16.04
N THR A 296 18.37 -35.03 -16.94
CA THR A 296 17.31 -34.23 -17.59
C THR A 296 16.13 -34.08 -16.63
N LEU A 297 15.66 -32.84 -16.43
CA LEU A 297 14.47 -32.54 -15.63
C LEU A 297 13.23 -32.49 -16.54
N ASP A 298 12.29 -33.39 -16.27
CA ASP A 298 10.93 -33.40 -16.81
C ASP A 298 9.96 -32.99 -15.71
N ALA A 299 9.28 -31.85 -15.86
CA ALA A 299 8.48 -31.26 -14.80
C ALA A 299 7.17 -30.68 -15.33
N ASP A 300 6.09 -30.91 -14.58
CA ASP A 300 4.77 -30.40 -14.95
C ASP A 300 4.72 -28.86 -14.91
N PRO A 301 4.02 -28.21 -15.87
CA PRO A 301 3.81 -26.76 -15.84
C PRO A 301 3.17 -26.26 -14.54
N ALA A 302 2.31 -27.08 -13.91
CA ALA A 302 1.67 -26.75 -12.64
C ALA A 302 2.65 -26.51 -11.47
N VAL A 303 3.86 -27.08 -11.54
CA VAL A 303 4.93 -26.85 -10.54
C VAL A 303 5.63 -25.51 -10.80
N ALA A 304 5.74 -25.11 -12.07
CA ALA A 304 6.37 -23.86 -12.51
C ALA A 304 5.46 -22.64 -12.32
N ASP A 305 4.16 -22.78 -12.54
CA ASP A 305 3.20 -21.67 -12.45
C ASP A 305 2.69 -21.42 -11.02
N GLY A 306 2.90 -22.40 -10.13
CA GLY A 306 2.35 -22.41 -8.78
C GLY A 306 0.86 -22.74 -8.77
N ARG A 307 0.42 -23.64 -7.90
CA ARG A 307 -0.98 -24.07 -7.88
C ARG A 307 -1.87 -23.11 -7.07
N PRO A 308 -3.00 -22.62 -7.65
CA PRO A 308 -4.05 -21.94 -6.88
C PRO A 308 -4.64 -22.86 -5.80
N GLY A 309 -4.80 -22.37 -4.57
CA GLY A 309 -5.45 -23.10 -3.47
C GLY A 309 -4.52 -23.82 -2.48
N LEU A 310 -3.20 -23.73 -2.66
CA LEU A 310 -2.24 -24.11 -1.62
C LEU A 310 -1.97 -22.93 -0.68
N GLY A 311 -2.06 -23.17 0.63
CA GLY A 311 -1.61 -22.21 1.62
C GLY A 311 -0.08 -22.04 1.58
N GLY A 312 0.41 -20.95 2.19
CA GLY A 312 1.83 -20.63 2.17
C GLY A 312 2.70 -21.66 2.90
N GLU A 313 2.17 -22.34 3.93
CA GLU A 313 2.92 -23.34 4.73
C GLU A 313 3.07 -24.64 3.97
N GLU A 314 1.97 -25.07 3.36
CA GLU A 314 1.87 -26.24 2.51
C GLU A 314 2.77 -26.08 1.27
N THR A 315 2.76 -24.91 0.63
CA THR A 315 3.67 -24.58 -0.48
C THR A 315 5.14 -24.68 -0.06
N GLY A 316 5.47 -24.13 1.12
CA GLY A 316 6.81 -24.21 1.68
C GLY A 316 7.26 -25.64 1.94
N ALA A 317 6.40 -26.46 2.53
CA ALA A 317 6.68 -27.87 2.83
C ALA A 317 6.95 -28.68 1.55
N LEU A 318 6.15 -28.48 0.49
CA LEU A 318 6.37 -29.12 -0.81
C LEU A 318 7.67 -28.64 -1.48
N ALA A 319 8.01 -27.36 -1.37
CA ALA A 319 9.26 -26.83 -1.91
C ALA A 319 10.49 -27.44 -1.21
N TRP A 320 10.43 -27.64 0.11
CA TRP A 320 11.45 -28.40 0.84
C TRP A 320 11.55 -29.86 0.38
N ALA A 321 10.41 -30.51 0.14
CA ALA A 321 10.39 -31.87 -0.37
C ALA A 321 11.05 -31.99 -1.75
N LEU A 322 10.80 -31.03 -2.65
CA LEU A 322 11.46 -30.97 -3.96
C LEU A 322 12.98 -30.84 -3.82
N ARG A 323 13.45 -29.91 -2.98
CA ARG A 323 14.88 -29.68 -2.75
C ARG A 323 15.58 -30.93 -2.22
N GLU A 324 14.98 -31.59 -1.23
CA GLU A 324 15.54 -32.78 -0.62
C GLU A 324 15.56 -33.95 -1.62
N ALA A 325 14.48 -34.15 -2.39
CA ALA A 325 14.43 -35.17 -3.43
C ALA A 325 15.53 -34.98 -4.48
N VAL A 326 15.70 -33.77 -4.99
CA VAL A 326 16.73 -33.45 -5.99
C VAL A 326 18.13 -33.61 -5.41
N THR A 327 18.35 -33.21 -4.15
CA THR A 327 19.63 -33.40 -3.46
C THR A 327 19.97 -34.89 -3.36
N ASN A 328 18.97 -35.73 -3.05
CA ASN A 328 19.14 -37.18 -2.98
C ASN A 328 19.46 -37.78 -4.36
N ILE A 329 18.79 -37.33 -5.43
CA ILE A 329 19.11 -37.79 -6.80
C ILE A 329 20.55 -37.40 -7.18
N VAL A 330 20.97 -36.16 -6.93
CA VAL A 330 22.34 -35.71 -7.27
C VAL A 330 23.40 -36.45 -6.46
N ARG A 331 23.13 -36.78 -5.18
CA ARG A 331 24.10 -37.45 -4.31
C ARG A 331 24.11 -38.98 -4.44
N HIS A 332 22.96 -39.58 -4.71
CA HIS A 332 22.74 -41.03 -4.57
C HIS A 332 22.12 -41.68 -5.81
N GLY A 333 21.65 -40.91 -6.80
CA GLY A 333 21.01 -41.38 -8.02
C GLY A 333 21.98 -41.93 -9.06
N GLU A 334 22.79 -42.93 -8.69
CA GLU A 334 23.76 -43.54 -9.59
C GLU A 334 23.06 -44.11 -10.84
N GLY A 335 23.49 -43.63 -12.02
CA GLY A 335 22.92 -44.02 -13.31
C GLY A 335 21.59 -43.35 -13.67
N ALA A 336 21.13 -42.37 -12.89
CA ALA A 336 19.96 -41.57 -13.26
C ALA A 336 20.27 -40.68 -14.48
N THR A 337 19.36 -40.65 -15.44
CA THR A 337 19.42 -39.79 -16.64
C THR A 337 18.21 -38.87 -16.76
N VAL A 338 17.11 -39.21 -16.08
CA VAL A 338 15.87 -38.43 -16.08
C VAL A 338 15.31 -38.33 -14.66
N CYS A 339 14.86 -37.13 -14.29
CA CYS A 339 14.12 -36.84 -13.07
C CYS A 339 12.74 -36.30 -13.48
N HIS A 340 11.67 -36.96 -13.02
CA HIS A 340 10.28 -36.55 -13.22
C HIS A 340 9.75 -35.86 -11.98
N VAL A 341 9.11 -34.70 -12.16
CA VAL A 341 8.46 -33.92 -11.09
C VAL A 341 7.00 -33.64 -11.47
N HIS A 342 6.08 -34.27 -10.75
CA HIS A 342 4.64 -34.16 -10.99
C HIS A 342 3.92 -33.57 -9.79
N LEU A 343 2.84 -32.81 -10.04
CA LEU A 343 2.03 -32.21 -8.97
C LEU A 343 0.53 -32.45 -9.21
N ASP A 344 0.01 -33.47 -8.52
CA ASP A 344 -1.36 -33.99 -8.71
C ASP A 344 -2.26 -33.77 -7.48
N GLU A 345 -3.53 -34.15 -7.61
CA GLU A 345 -4.52 -34.14 -6.54
C GLU A 345 -5.03 -35.53 -6.23
N THR A 346 -5.21 -35.81 -4.95
CA THR A 346 -5.87 -37.03 -4.50
C THR A 346 -6.91 -36.71 -3.45
N TRP A 347 -7.90 -37.59 -3.33
CA TRP A 347 -8.93 -37.55 -2.30
C TRP A 347 -8.70 -38.72 -1.34
N GLU A 348 -8.82 -38.47 -0.05
CA GLU A 348 -8.80 -39.54 0.96
C GLU A 348 -10.22 -39.91 1.41
N GLY A 349 -10.35 -41.06 2.08
CA GLY A 349 -11.65 -41.68 2.40
C GLY A 349 -12.55 -40.87 3.35
N ASP A 350 -12.01 -39.82 3.95
CA ASP A 350 -12.71 -38.82 4.76
C ASP A 350 -13.26 -37.64 3.94
N GLY A 351 -12.99 -37.60 2.63
CA GLY A 351 -13.40 -36.52 1.73
C GLY A 351 -12.44 -35.34 1.70
N GLU A 352 -11.28 -35.43 2.38
CA GLU A 352 -10.26 -34.39 2.32
C GLU A 352 -9.45 -34.45 1.02
N ARG A 353 -9.13 -33.26 0.49
CA ARG A 353 -8.31 -33.09 -0.72
C ARG A 353 -6.86 -32.89 -0.35
N TYR A 354 -5.96 -33.59 -1.03
CA TYR A 354 -4.53 -33.45 -0.86
C TYR A 354 -3.85 -33.08 -2.19
N ALA A 355 -2.86 -32.20 -2.12
CA ALA A 355 -1.89 -32.01 -3.19
C ALA A 355 -0.75 -33.01 -3.00
N VAL A 356 -0.35 -33.66 -4.10
CA VAL A 356 0.69 -34.68 -4.12
C VAL A 356 1.82 -34.20 -5.01
N LEU A 357 2.96 -33.84 -4.42
CA LEU A 357 4.20 -33.65 -5.16
C LEU A 357 4.90 -35.00 -5.26
N GLU A 358 5.07 -35.48 -6.48
CA GLU A 358 5.80 -36.71 -6.78
C GLU A 358 7.12 -36.36 -7.50
N VAL A 359 8.24 -36.83 -6.94
CA VAL A 359 9.56 -36.71 -7.54
C VAL A 359 10.14 -38.11 -7.71
N SER A 360 10.54 -38.46 -8.93
CA SER A 360 11.15 -39.76 -9.21
C SER A 360 12.31 -39.69 -10.20
N ASP A 361 13.27 -40.60 -10.07
CA ASP A 361 14.35 -40.78 -11.03
C ASP A 361 14.35 -42.18 -11.65
N ASN A 362 15.18 -42.38 -12.68
CA ASN A 362 15.33 -43.66 -13.39
C ASN A 362 16.66 -44.38 -13.11
N GLY A 363 17.37 -44.03 -12.03
CA GLY A 363 18.63 -44.63 -11.63
C GLY A 363 18.51 -46.06 -11.10
N ARG A 364 19.53 -46.53 -10.37
CA ARG A 364 19.53 -47.89 -9.78
C ARG A 364 18.53 -48.09 -8.64
N GLY A 365 18.07 -47.00 -8.03
CA GLY A 365 17.15 -47.01 -6.90
C GLY A 365 17.83 -47.24 -5.55
N PRO A 366 17.08 -47.07 -4.44
CA PRO A 366 17.66 -47.18 -3.10
C PRO A 366 18.09 -48.63 -2.82
N GLY A 367 19.31 -48.80 -2.32
CA GLY A 367 19.76 -50.09 -1.76
C GLY A 367 19.00 -50.45 -0.47
N LYS A 368 19.39 -51.54 0.23
CA LYS A 368 18.76 -51.98 1.49
C LYS A 368 18.98 -51.03 2.70
N SER A 369 19.57 -49.87 2.49
CA SER A 369 19.84 -48.86 3.52
C SER A 369 18.57 -48.05 3.81
N GLY A 370 18.22 -47.92 5.10
CA GLY A 370 17.03 -47.20 5.57
C GLY A 370 17.08 -45.68 5.31
N PRO A 371 16.00 -44.95 5.67
CA PRO A 371 15.92 -43.51 5.45
C PRO A 371 17.05 -42.79 6.20
N GLY A 372 17.77 -41.90 5.50
CA GLY A 372 18.77 -41.03 6.12
C GLY A 372 18.13 -39.85 6.87
N ASN A 373 18.94 -39.16 7.68
CA ASN A 373 18.49 -38.06 8.55
C ASN A 373 17.70 -36.95 7.82
N GLY A 374 17.97 -36.72 6.53
CA GLY A 374 17.28 -35.72 5.70
C GLY A 374 15.80 -36.06 5.45
N LEU A 375 15.48 -37.33 5.18
CA LEU A 375 14.10 -37.78 4.94
C LEU A 375 13.28 -37.81 6.23
N SER A 376 13.90 -38.14 7.36
CA SER A 376 13.25 -38.08 8.68
C SER A 376 12.84 -36.64 9.04
N GLY A 377 13.75 -35.67 8.90
CA GLY A 377 13.45 -34.27 9.17
C GLY A 377 12.41 -33.67 8.20
N LEU A 378 12.39 -34.14 6.94
CA LEU A 378 11.35 -33.76 5.98
C LEU A 378 9.97 -34.30 6.38
N GLY A 379 9.91 -35.55 6.86
CA GLY A 379 8.68 -36.18 7.34
C GLY A 379 8.07 -35.42 8.53
N GLU A 380 8.90 -35.05 9.52
CA GLU A 380 8.47 -34.22 10.66
C GLU A 380 7.92 -32.86 10.20
N ARG A 381 8.59 -32.21 9.24
CA ARG A 381 8.17 -30.92 8.70
C ARG A 381 6.85 -31.00 7.93
N LEU A 382 6.61 -32.07 7.18
CA LEU A 382 5.34 -32.31 6.50
C LEU A 382 4.22 -32.59 7.51
N ALA A 383 4.50 -33.34 8.58
CA ALA A 383 3.51 -33.61 9.64
C ALA A 383 3.01 -32.33 10.33
N LEU A 384 3.86 -31.31 10.50
CA LEU A 384 3.46 -30.01 11.07
C LEU A 384 2.37 -29.28 10.28
N VAL A 385 2.26 -29.54 8.97
CA VAL A 385 1.23 -28.95 8.11
C VAL A 385 0.06 -29.92 7.85
N GLY A 386 -0.01 -31.04 8.58
CA GLY A 386 -0.98 -32.11 8.34
C GLY A 386 -0.68 -32.94 7.09
N GLY A 387 0.54 -32.84 6.57
CA GLY A 387 1.03 -33.59 5.43
C GLY A 387 1.74 -34.88 5.84
N ARG A 388 2.15 -35.67 4.85
CA ARG A 388 2.93 -36.90 5.04
C ARG A 388 3.91 -37.13 3.90
N LEU A 389 4.90 -37.96 4.19
CA LEU A 389 5.95 -38.34 3.25
C LEU A 389 5.90 -39.84 2.99
N GLU A 390 5.89 -40.22 1.72
CA GLU A 390 6.03 -41.60 1.27
C GLU A 390 7.28 -41.70 0.40
N THR A 391 8.17 -42.64 0.72
CA THR A 391 9.39 -42.87 -0.07
C THR A 391 9.52 -44.34 -0.40
N GLY A 392 9.97 -44.66 -1.61
CA GLY A 392 10.17 -46.04 -2.02
C GLY A 392 10.98 -46.18 -3.31
N PRO A 393 11.19 -47.42 -3.76
CA PRO A 393 11.75 -47.67 -5.08
C PRO A 393 10.80 -47.16 -6.17
N GLY A 394 11.36 -46.68 -7.27
CA GLY A 394 10.60 -46.26 -8.44
C GLY A 394 9.97 -47.45 -9.20
N PRO A 395 9.22 -47.16 -10.27
CA PRO A 395 8.50 -48.19 -11.03
C PRO A 395 9.42 -49.34 -11.47
N ARG A 396 8.96 -50.58 -11.28
CA ARG A 396 9.70 -51.82 -11.59
C ARG A 396 11.01 -51.99 -10.79
N GLY A 397 11.14 -51.32 -9.64
CA GLY A 397 12.31 -51.44 -8.77
C GLY A 397 13.54 -50.66 -9.25
N LYS A 398 13.36 -49.77 -10.24
CA LYS A 398 14.40 -48.86 -10.73
C LYS A 398 14.12 -47.44 -10.26
N GLY A 399 15.17 -46.75 -9.85
CA GLY A 399 15.12 -45.37 -9.37
C GLY A 399 14.54 -45.23 -7.97
N PHE A 400 14.51 -44.00 -7.48
CA PHE A 400 13.88 -43.61 -6.23
C PHE A 400 12.61 -42.82 -6.53
N LYS A 401 11.61 -42.95 -5.66
CA LYS A 401 10.34 -42.22 -5.73
C LYS A 401 10.00 -41.63 -4.36
N LEU A 402 9.74 -40.33 -4.35
CA LEU A 402 9.29 -39.56 -3.20
C LEU A 402 7.92 -38.96 -3.51
N ARG A 403 6.95 -39.14 -2.61
CA ARG A 403 5.64 -38.49 -2.66
C ARG A 403 5.45 -37.69 -1.38
N ALA A 404 5.30 -36.39 -1.52
CA ALA A 404 4.96 -35.49 -0.42
C ALA A 404 3.51 -35.05 -0.58
N LEU A 405 2.70 -35.28 0.45
CA LEU A 405 1.28 -34.95 0.47
C LEU A 405 1.02 -33.84 1.47
N VAL A 406 0.22 -32.85 1.07
CA VAL A 406 -0.24 -31.75 1.95
C VAL A 406 -1.72 -31.47 1.73
N PRO A 407 -2.49 -31.13 2.78
CA PRO A 407 -3.92 -30.86 2.65
C PRO A 407 -4.17 -29.59 1.84
N LEU A 408 -5.16 -29.64 0.94
CA LEU A 408 -5.65 -28.48 0.19
C LEU A 408 -6.74 -27.79 1.01
N ARG A 409 -6.32 -26.82 1.83
CA ARG A 409 -7.26 -25.96 2.55
C ARG A 409 -7.83 -24.95 1.57
N THR A 410 -9.14 -24.98 1.36
CA THR A 410 -9.83 -23.93 0.61
C THR A 410 -9.49 -22.58 1.25
N VAL A 411 -8.75 -21.75 0.54
CA VAL A 411 -8.50 -20.36 0.94
C VAL A 411 -9.86 -19.68 0.95
N SER A 412 -10.51 -19.63 2.11
CA SER A 412 -11.69 -18.78 2.30
C SER A 412 -11.23 -17.36 2.04
N GLY A 413 -11.73 -16.78 0.95
CA GLY A 413 -11.28 -15.49 0.44
C GLY A 413 -11.31 -14.41 1.52
N ALA A 414 -10.19 -13.72 1.66
CA ALA A 414 -10.10 -12.43 2.35
C ALA A 414 -10.72 -11.31 1.50
#